data_AF-A0A1I1L8S6-F1
#
_entry.id   AF-A0A1I1L8S6-F1
#
_cell.length_a   1.000
_cell.length_b   1.000
_cell.length_c   1.000
_cell.angle_alpha   90.00
_cell.angle_beta   90.00
_cell.angle_gamma   90.00
#
_symmetry.space_group_name_H-M   'P 1'
#
loop_
_entity.id
_entity.type
_entity.pdbx_description
1 polymer ?
#
loop_
_entity_poly.entity_id
_entity_poly.type
_entity_poly.pdbx_seq_one_letter_code
_entity_poly.pdbx_strand_id
1 'polypeptide(L)'
;MDTGMLHLHTTVVIVFLLSLAFKTVLLLANNTTLLDTVRAKTKVLEMILGTLILVTGGYLLFKGGHPATWLMVKVAIVLVMIPMAIVGLKKGNKALAVISLLGFVYVYGVAETRSLTFKKQDTAASPVAEIYTAQCVRCHGESGDAGQFGAKNLKESTLSREETAQIILNGKGAMPGFNGAISPEKANELADYIATLKK
;
A
#
# COMPACT_ATOMS: atom_id res chain seq x y z
N MET A 1 -2.53 -11.95 8.06
CA MET A 1 -2.93 -10.72 7.35
C MET A 1 -4.26 -10.26 7.91
N ASP A 2 -4.41 -8.98 8.25
CA ASP A 2 -5.76 -8.41 8.42
C ASP A 2 -6.29 -8.08 7.03
N THR A 3 -6.54 -9.10 6.21
CA THR A 3 -7.14 -8.94 4.88
C THR A 3 -8.39 -8.08 4.97
N GLY A 4 -9.16 -8.21 6.05
CA GLY A 4 -10.29 -7.33 6.37
C GLY A 4 -9.95 -5.83 6.39
N MET A 5 -8.86 -5.43 7.06
CA MET A 5 -8.46 -4.00 7.11
C MET A 5 -7.92 -3.49 5.78
N LEU A 6 -7.21 -4.34 5.03
CA LEU A 6 -6.76 -3.99 3.69
C LEU A 6 -7.95 -3.80 2.73
N HIS A 7 -8.92 -4.71 2.74
CA HIS A 7 -10.13 -4.61 1.93
C HIS A 7 -10.98 -3.41 2.34
N LEU A 8 -11.09 -3.12 3.64
CA LEU A 8 -11.78 -1.93 4.13
C LEU A 8 -11.10 -0.66 3.58
N HIS A 9 -9.77 -0.54 3.74
CA HIS A 9 -9.02 0.62 3.25
C HIS A 9 -9.22 0.81 1.74
N THR A 10 -8.99 -0.25 0.95
CA THR A 10 -9.13 -0.19 -0.52
C THR A 10 -10.56 0.15 -0.94
N THR A 11 -11.57 -0.43 -0.29
CA THR A 11 -12.99 -0.12 -0.57
C THR A 11 -13.30 1.35 -0.32
N VAL A 12 -12.88 1.90 0.83
CA VAL A 12 -13.10 3.32 1.16
C VAL A 12 -12.39 4.23 0.17
N VAL A 13 -11.16 3.91 -0.24
CA VAL A 13 -10.41 4.66 -1.26
C VAL A 13 -11.14 4.65 -2.61
N ILE A 14 -11.65 3.50 -3.04
CA ILE A 14 -12.40 3.38 -4.31
C ILE A 14 -13.67 4.23 -4.27
N VAL A 15 -14.43 4.17 -3.18
CA VAL A 15 -15.66 4.98 -3.03
C VAL A 15 -15.33 6.48 -3.06
N PHE A 16 -14.27 6.90 -2.38
CA PHE A 16 -13.80 8.29 -2.43
C PHE A 16 -13.40 8.72 -3.85
N LEU A 17 -12.64 7.87 -4.55
CA LEU A 17 -12.24 8.11 -5.94
C LEU A 17 -13.43 8.27 -6.88
N LEU A 18 -14.44 7.41 -6.76
CA LEU A 18 -15.66 7.50 -7.56
C LEU A 18 -16.44 8.79 -7.28
N SER A 19 -16.54 9.20 -6.01
CA SER A 19 -17.14 10.50 -5.63
C SER A 19 -16.39 11.68 -6.24
N LEU A 20 -15.05 11.68 -6.15
CA LEU A 20 -14.20 12.72 -6.72
C LEU A 20 -14.29 12.76 -8.25
N ALA A 21 -14.28 11.60 -8.91
CA ALA A 21 -14.41 11.49 -10.36
C ALA A 21 -15.76 12.06 -10.82
N PHE A 22 -16.86 11.66 -10.17
CA PHE A 22 -18.20 12.16 -10.49
C PHE A 22 -18.30 13.69 -10.38
N LYS A 23 -17.77 14.28 -9.31
CA LYS A 23 -17.75 15.74 -9.12
C LYS A 23 -16.87 16.45 -10.14
N THR A 24 -15.73 15.85 -10.49
CA THR A 24 -14.84 16.39 -11.53
C THR A 24 -15.54 16.39 -12.88
N VAL A 25 -16.26 15.31 -13.23
CA VAL A 25 -17.06 15.25 -14.46
C VAL A 25 -18.15 16.32 -14.48
N LEU A 26 -18.89 16.50 -13.39
CA LEU A 26 -19.90 17.57 -13.29
C LEU A 26 -19.29 18.97 -13.46
N LEU A 27 -18.10 19.21 -12.89
CA LEU A 27 -17.36 20.46 -13.04
C LEU A 27 -16.89 20.67 -14.49
N LEU A 28 -16.41 19.63 -15.16
CA LEU A 28 -15.99 19.70 -16.56
C LEU A 28 -17.18 19.94 -17.49
N ALA A 29 -18.33 19.32 -17.21
CA ALA A 29 -19.59 19.49 -17.93
C ALA A 29 -20.27 20.85 -17.68
N ASN A 30 -19.66 21.76 -16.90
CA ASN A 30 -20.22 23.05 -16.52
C ASN A 30 -21.59 22.96 -15.79
N ASN A 31 -21.93 21.81 -15.22
CA ASN A 31 -23.20 21.63 -14.49
C ASN A 31 -23.03 22.04 -13.02
N THR A 32 -22.86 23.34 -12.81
CA THR A 32 -22.54 23.93 -11.51
C THR A 32 -23.66 23.76 -10.48
N THR A 33 -24.92 23.79 -10.92
CA THR A 33 -26.10 23.63 -10.06
C THR A 33 -26.18 22.23 -9.44
N LEU A 34 -26.00 21.18 -10.25
CA LEU A 34 -25.93 19.81 -9.74
C LEU A 34 -24.66 19.59 -8.93
N LEU A 35 -23.52 20.15 -9.37
CA LEU A 35 -22.25 20.03 -8.65
C LEU A 35 -22.38 20.55 -7.21
N ASP A 36 -22.94 21.74 -7.02
CA ASP A 36 -23.08 22.33 -5.69
C ASP A 36 -24.08 21.56 -4.82
N THR A 37 -25.17 21.08 -5.42
CA THR A 37 -26.14 20.22 -4.74
C THR A 37 -25.50 18.92 -4.25
N VAL A 38 -24.76 18.24 -5.12
CA VAL A 38 -24.07 16.99 -4.80
C VAL A 38 -23.00 17.23 -3.74
N ARG A 39 -22.20 18.29 -3.89
CA ARG A 39 -21.17 18.66 -2.90
C ARG A 39 -21.76 18.94 -1.53
N ALA A 40 -22.89 19.65 -1.47
CA ALA A 40 -23.58 19.92 -0.21
C ALA A 40 -24.07 18.62 0.47
N LYS A 41 -24.73 17.73 -0.28
CA LYS A 41 -25.26 16.47 0.25
C LYS A 41 -24.18 15.46 0.67
N THR A 42 -23.05 15.45 -0.03
CA THR A 42 -21.97 14.47 0.19
C THR A 42 -20.85 14.98 1.11
N LYS A 43 -20.90 16.24 1.57
CA LYS A 43 -19.84 16.85 2.40
C LYS A 43 -19.49 16.02 3.63
N VAL A 44 -20.51 15.55 4.37
CA VAL A 44 -20.32 14.75 5.59
C VAL A 44 -19.75 13.38 5.24
N LEU A 45 -20.28 12.73 4.20
CA LEU A 45 -19.77 11.46 3.70
C LEU A 45 -18.29 11.57 3.32
N GLU A 46 -17.88 12.63 2.62
CA GLU A 46 -16.46 12.81 2.24
C GLU A 46 -15.53 13.08 3.41
N MET A 47 -16.00 13.81 4.43
CA MET A 47 -15.22 14.00 5.66
C MET A 47 -15.02 12.67 6.39
N ILE A 48 -16.06 11.82 6.44
CA ILE A 48 -15.98 10.47 6.99
C ILE A 48 -15.04 9.60 6.16
N LEU A 49 -15.21 9.55 4.83
CA LEU A 49 -14.35 8.77 3.93
C LEU A 49 -12.89 9.21 4.04
N GLY A 50 -12.60 10.52 4.03
CA GLY A 50 -11.25 11.05 4.20
C GLY A 50 -10.63 10.65 5.53
N THR A 51 -11.40 10.73 6.63
CA THR A 51 -10.93 10.29 7.95
C THR A 51 -10.67 8.79 7.98
N LEU A 52 -11.57 7.97 7.41
CA LEU A 52 -11.40 6.53 7.30
C LEU A 52 -10.15 6.17 6.48
N ILE A 53 -9.88 6.84 5.36
CA ILE A 53 -8.67 6.62 4.55
C ILE A 53 -7.41 6.88 5.37
N LEU A 54 -7.38 7.98 6.13
CA LEU A 54 -6.22 8.33 6.96
C LEU A 54 -6.04 7.37 8.14
N VAL A 55 -7.11 7.01 8.84
CA VAL A 55 -7.06 6.10 10.00
C VAL A 55 -6.69 4.69 9.56
N THR A 56 -7.37 4.15 8.54
CA THR A 56 -7.09 2.80 8.04
C THR A 56 -5.73 2.73 7.34
N GLY A 57 -5.34 3.77 6.59
CA GLY A 57 -4.02 3.87 5.97
C GLY A 57 -2.91 3.99 7.00
N GLY A 58 -3.10 4.80 8.04
CA GLY A 58 -2.20 4.91 9.18
C GLY A 58 -2.05 3.59 9.90
N TYR A 59 -3.16 2.88 10.19
CA TYR A 59 -3.13 1.55 10.79
C TYR A 59 -2.30 0.56 9.97
N LEU A 60 -2.53 0.50 8.65
CA LEU A 60 -1.78 -0.36 7.74
C LEU A 60 -0.29 0.01 7.69
N LEU A 61 0.04 1.30 7.79
CA LEU A 61 1.41 1.79 7.86
C LEU A 61 2.10 1.35 9.17
N PHE A 62 1.44 1.54 10.32
CA PHE A 62 1.98 1.15 11.63
C PHE A 62 2.16 -0.37 11.73
N LYS A 63 1.22 -1.16 11.20
CA LYS A 63 1.32 -2.63 11.21
C LYS A 63 2.33 -3.16 10.20
N GLY A 64 2.60 -2.42 9.11
CA GLY A 64 3.49 -2.81 8.02
C GLY A 64 4.99 -2.76 8.33
N GLY A 65 5.40 -2.39 9.55
CA GLY A 65 6.81 -2.15 9.89
C GLY A 65 7.34 -0.90 9.18
N HIS A 66 8.63 -0.86 8.78
CA HIS A 66 9.11 0.37 8.11
C HIS A 66 8.49 0.60 6.73
N PRO A 67 8.39 1.88 6.37
CA PRO A 67 8.19 2.38 5.03
C PRO A 67 8.96 1.64 3.93
N ALA A 68 8.36 0.98 2.95
CA ALA A 68 9.05 0.90 1.66
C ALA A 68 9.05 2.31 1.03
N THR A 69 10.09 2.69 0.28
CA THR A 69 10.20 4.05 -0.29
C THR A 69 8.98 4.44 -1.11
N TRP A 70 8.42 3.50 -1.89
CA TRP A 70 7.20 3.72 -2.67
C TRP A 70 6.01 4.10 -1.78
N LEU A 71 5.90 3.54 -0.57
CA LEU A 71 4.80 3.80 0.35
C LEU A 71 4.93 5.18 0.99
N MET A 72 6.15 5.62 1.32
CA MET A 72 6.41 6.97 1.83
C MET A 72 6.08 8.03 0.78
N VAL A 73 6.53 7.82 -0.46
CA VAL A 73 6.21 8.71 -1.59
C VAL A 73 4.71 8.74 -1.84
N LYS A 74 4.03 7.59 -1.81
CA LYS A 74 2.57 7.49 -1.94
C LYS A 74 1.84 8.34 -0.89
N VAL A 75 2.23 8.24 0.38
CA VAL A 75 1.62 9.01 1.48
C VAL A 75 1.83 10.51 1.28
N ALA A 76 3.04 10.93 0.89
CA ALA A 76 3.32 12.34 0.60
C ALA A 76 2.42 12.88 -0.53
N ILE A 77 2.26 12.12 -1.62
CA ILE A 77 1.38 12.52 -2.74
C ILE A 77 -0.07 12.64 -2.26
N VAL A 78 -0.57 11.70 -1.46
CA VAL A 78 -1.95 11.75 -0.92
C VAL A 78 -2.17 13.04 -0.11
N LEU A 79 -1.24 13.38 0.78
CA LEU A 79 -1.34 14.58 1.61
C LEU A 79 -1.40 15.87 0.79
N VAL A 80 -0.75 15.90 -0.38
CA VAL A 80 -0.80 17.04 -1.31
C VAL A 80 -2.06 17.03 -2.17
N MET A 81 -2.52 15.86 -2.63
CA MET A 81 -3.68 15.76 -3.53
C MET A 81 -5.02 16.04 -2.83
N ILE A 82 -5.15 15.74 -1.53
CA ILE A 82 -6.36 16.05 -0.74
C ILE A 82 -6.71 17.56 -0.78
N PRO A 83 -5.82 18.48 -0.33
CA PRO A 83 -6.14 19.91 -0.36
C PRO A 83 -6.31 20.43 -1.79
N MET A 84 -5.57 19.88 -2.75
CA MET A 84 -5.69 20.27 -4.15
C MET A 84 -7.07 19.93 -4.73
N ALA A 85 -7.60 18.73 -4.43
CA ALA A 85 -8.95 18.33 -4.82
C ALA A 85 -10.01 19.25 -4.21
N ILE A 86 -9.89 19.56 -2.91
CA ILE A 86 -10.81 20.45 -2.20
C ILE A 86 -10.80 21.84 -2.84
N VAL A 87 -9.62 22.41 -3.10
CA VAL A 87 -9.47 23.73 -3.71
C VAL A 87 -9.99 23.73 -5.15
N GLY A 88 -9.66 22.70 -5.94
CA GLY A 88 -10.12 22.55 -7.32
C GLY A 88 -11.64 22.54 -7.43
N LEU A 89 -12.31 21.71 -6.63
CA LEU A 89 -13.77 21.63 -6.61
C LEU A 89 -14.42 22.88 -5.99
N LYS A 90 -13.81 23.50 -4.96
CA LYS A 90 -14.38 24.67 -4.30
C LYS A 90 -14.25 25.95 -5.11
N LYS A 91 -13.14 26.14 -5.81
CA LYS A 91 -12.90 27.31 -6.66
C LYS A 91 -13.40 27.12 -8.10
N GLY A 92 -13.98 25.96 -8.43
CA GLY A 92 -14.38 25.62 -9.80
C GLY A 92 -13.21 25.54 -10.78
N ASN A 93 -11.97 25.34 -10.29
CA ASN A 93 -10.79 25.24 -11.14
C ASN A 93 -10.69 23.83 -11.71
N LYS A 94 -11.08 23.70 -12.99
CA LYS A 94 -11.07 22.44 -13.75
C LYS A 94 -9.69 21.77 -13.77
N ALA A 95 -8.63 22.54 -13.96
CA ALA A 95 -7.27 22.01 -14.04
C ALA A 95 -6.87 21.37 -12.70
N LEU A 96 -7.07 22.06 -11.58
CA LEU A 96 -6.76 21.52 -10.25
C LEU A 96 -7.60 20.28 -9.93
N ALA A 97 -8.90 20.27 -10.29
CA ALA A 97 -9.76 19.10 -10.09
C ALA A 97 -9.26 17.89 -10.89
N VAL A 98 -8.94 18.07 -12.17
CA VAL A 98 -8.42 17.00 -13.03
C VAL A 98 -7.05 16.50 -12.56
N ILE A 99 -6.11 17.40 -12.24
CA ILE A 99 -4.79 17.02 -11.73
C ILE A 99 -4.92 16.21 -10.44
N SER A 100 -5.79 16.64 -9.52
CA SER A 100 -6.01 15.91 -8.28
C SER A 100 -6.60 14.53 -8.51
N LEU A 101 -7.57 14.39 -9.43
CA LEU A 101 -8.16 13.11 -9.80
C LEU A 101 -7.11 12.16 -10.39
N LEU A 102 -6.31 12.64 -11.35
CA LEU A 102 -5.22 11.86 -11.94
C LEU A 102 -4.17 11.47 -10.89
N GLY A 103 -3.83 12.37 -9.97
CA GLY A 103 -2.91 12.10 -8.87
C GLY A 103 -3.41 10.99 -7.95
N PHE A 104 -4.69 10.98 -7.59
CA PHE A 104 -5.25 9.89 -6.79
C PHE A 104 -5.37 8.57 -7.57
N VAL A 105 -5.67 8.60 -8.87
CA VAL A 105 -5.66 7.40 -9.73
C VAL A 105 -4.24 6.83 -9.81
N TYR A 106 -3.22 7.68 -9.97
CA TYR A 106 -1.82 7.28 -9.91
C TYR A 106 -1.47 6.62 -8.58
N VAL A 107 -1.82 7.25 -7.45
CA VAL A 107 -1.63 6.70 -6.10
C VAL A 107 -2.29 5.34 -5.92
N TYR A 108 -3.48 5.14 -6.49
CA TYR A 108 -4.17 3.85 -6.47
C TYR A 108 -3.40 2.79 -7.27
N GLY A 109 -2.94 3.10 -8.48
CA GLY A 109 -2.10 2.17 -9.25
C GLY A 109 -0.76 1.86 -8.57
N VAL A 110 -0.13 2.85 -7.91
CA VAL A 110 1.09 2.64 -7.12
C VAL A 110 0.80 1.71 -5.93
N ALA A 111 -0.40 1.81 -5.33
CA ALA A 111 -0.82 0.91 -4.27
C ALA A 111 -0.94 -0.54 -4.75
N GLU A 112 -1.51 -0.75 -5.93
CA GLU A 112 -1.74 -2.08 -6.51
C GLU A 112 -0.42 -2.73 -6.96
N THR A 113 0.42 -1.96 -7.65
CA THR A 113 1.69 -2.45 -8.20
C THR A 113 2.84 -2.45 -7.19
N ARG A 114 2.67 -1.77 -6.05
CA ARG A 114 3.72 -1.52 -5.05
C ARG A 114 4.99 -0.89 -5.67
N SER A 115 4.82 -0.12 -6.74
CA SER A 115 5.91 0.42 -7.55
C SER A 115 5.57 1.83 -8.02
N LEU A 116 6.55 2.74 -7.97
CA LEU A 116 6.39 4.10 -8.48
C LEU A 116 6.37 4.17 -10.02
N THR A 117 6.83 3.12 -10.68
CA THR A 117 6.90 3.05 -12.15
C THR A 117 5.88 2.09 -12.74
N PHE A 118 4.98 1.54 -11.93
CA PHE A 118 4.03 0.47 -12.29
C PHE A 118 4.68 -0.82 -12.82
N LYS A 119 6.01 -0.92 -12.74
CA LYS A 119 6.72 -2.16 -13.04
C LYS A 119 6.56 -3.09 -11.86
N LYS A 120 5.95 -4.25 -12.09
CA LYS A 120 5.94 -5.34 -11.10
C LYS A 120 7.39 -5.67 -10.76
N GLN A 121 7.72 -5.70 -9.48
CA GLN A 121 9.08 -5.99 -9.05
C GLN A 121 9.35 -7.48 -9.29
N ASP A 122 9.86 -7.82 -10.48
CA ASP A 122 10.26 -9.18 -10.82
C ASP A 122 11.54 -9.53 -10.09
N THR A 123 11.38 -10.13 -8.92
CA THR A 123 12.49 -10.72 -8.14
C THR A 123 13.02 -12.02 -8.75
N ALA A 124 12.42 -12.50 -9.84
CA ALA A 124 12.80 -13.75 -10.51
C ALA A 124 14.28 -13.78 -10.94
N ALA A 125 14.83 -12.64 -11.38
CA ALA A 125 16.24 -12.54 -11.78
C ALA A 125 17.18 -12.08 -10.65
N SER A 126 16.65 -11.63 -9.51
CA SER A 126 17.47 -11.08 -8.42
C SER A 126 18.14 -12.20 -7.61
N PRO A 127 19.40 -11.99 -7.19
CA PRO A 127 20.06 -12.86 -6.21
C PRO A 127 19.26 -12.94 -4.90
N VAL A 128 19.19 -14.13 -4.31
CA VAL A 128 18.40 -14.40 -3.09
C VAL A 128 18.88 -13.56 -1.90
N ALA A 129 20.20 -13.38 -1.78
CA ALA A 129 20.79 -12.55 -0.75
C ALA A 129 20.32 -11.09 -0.85
N GLU A 130 20.23 -10.53 -2.06
CA GLU A 130 19.69 -9.17 -2.25
C GLU A 130 18.22 -9.07 -1.87
N ILE A 131 17.43 -10.10 -2.21
CA ILE A 131 16.02 -10.16 -1.81
C ILE A 131 15.91 -10.22 -0.28
N TYR A 132 16.74 -11.04 0.39
CA TYR A 132 16.77 -11.13 1.84
C TYR A 132 17.13 -9.78 2.48
N THR A 133 18.17 -9.11 1.98
CA THR A 133 18.57 -7.78 2.45
C THR A 133 17.47 -6.75 2.24
N ALA A 134 16.80 -6.76 1.08
CA ALA A 134 15.77 -5.78 0.76
C ALA A 134 14.45 -6.01 1.52
N GLN A 135 14.06 -7.26 1.77
CA GLN A 135 12.71 -7.61 2.24
C GLN A 135 12.67 -8.19 3.65
N CYS A 136 13.74 -8.85 4.12
CA CYS A 136 13.74 -9.66 5.33
C CYS A 136 14.58 -9.06 6.47
N VAL A 137 15.75 -8.49 6.15
CA VAL A 137 16.73 -7.95 7.13
C VAL A 137 16.12 -6.89 8.03
N ARG A 138 15.17 -6.11 7.54
CA ARG A 138 14.55 -5.07 8.35
C ARG A 138 13.93 -5.59 9.65
N CYS A 139 13.29 -6.76 9.59
CA CYS A 139 12.62 -7.33 10.77
C CYS A 139 13.48 -8.41 11.43
N HIS A 140 14.17 -9.22 10.62
CA HIS A 140 14.94 -10.37 11.08
C HIS A 140 16.43 -10.08 11.27
N GLY A 141 16.97 -8.96 10.78
CA GLY A 141 18.40 -8.65 10.80
C GLY A 141 19.20 -9.41 9.74
N GLU A 142 20.46 -9.03 9.53
CA GLU A 142 21.35 -9.71 8.59
C GLU A 142 21.62 -11.17 9.00
N SER A 143 21.68 -11.40 10.31
CA SER A 143 21.89 -12.71 10.91
C SER A 143 20.59 -13.48 11.18
N GLY A 144 19.42 -12.88 10.99
CA GLY A 144 18.13 -13.55 11.24
C GLY A 144 17.65 -13.54 12.71
N ASP A 145 18.33 -12.84 13.61
CA ASP A 145 18.08 -12.82 15.06
C ASP A 145 17.67 -11.43 15.64
N ALA A 146 17.43 -10.42 14.80
CA ALA A 146 17.17 -9.05 15.29
C ALA A 146 15.85 -8.89 16.07
N GLY A 147 14.84 -9.71 15.78
CA GLY A 147 13.57 -9.72 16.52
C GLY A 147 12.72 -8.45 16.46
N GLN A 148 12.95 -7.56 15.49
CA GLN A 148 12.20 -6.31 15.41
C GLN A 148 10.71 -6.56 15.12
N PHE A 149 9.84 -5.71 15.67
CA PHE A 149 8.38 -5.84 15.53
C PHE A 149 7.82 -7.20 15.99
N GLY A 150 8.50 -7.88 16.92
CA GLY A 150 8.11 -9.20 17.39
C GLY A 150 8.44 -10.34 16.41
N ALA A 151 9.33 -10.09 15.43
CA ALA A 151 9.85 -11.12 14.55
C ALA A 151 10.50 -12.24 15.37
N LYS A 152 10.29 -13.49 14.95
CA LYS A 152 10.93 -14.64 15.58
C LYS A 152 12.37 -14.75 15.12
N ASN A 153 13.24 -15.26 15.99
CA ASN A 153 14.60 -15.61 15.66
C ASN A 153 14.59 -16.74 14.62
N LEU A 154 15.12 -16.47 13.43
CA LEU A 154 15.16 -17.42 12.34
C LEU A 154 16.12 -18.57 12.63
N LYS A 155 17.13 -18.35 13.48
CA LYS A 155 18.11 -19.36 13.87
C LYS A 155 17.50 -20.50 14.67
N GLU A 156 16.46 -20.21 15.45
CA GLU A 156 15.74 -21.16 16.29
C GLU A 156 14.57 -21.84 15.55
N SER A 157 14.37 -21.53 14.27
CA SER A 157 13.22 -22.03 13.53
C SER A 157 13.33 -23.54 13.25
N THR A 158 12.30 -24.29 13.66
CA THR A 158 12.12 -25.72 13.36
C THR A 158 11.26 -25.98 12.11
N LEU A 159 10.88 -24.91 11.39
CA LEU A 159 10.03 -25.03 10.20
C LEU A 159 10.76 -25.72 9.05
N SER A 160 10.01 -26.52 8.29
CA SER A 160 10.46 -27.08 7.02
C SER A 160 10.63 -25.99 5.96
N ARG A 161 11.37 -26.32 4.90
CA ARG A 161 11.59 -25.43 3.75
C ARG A 161 10.26 -24.98 3.14
N GLU A 162 9.34 -25.91 2.96
CA GLU A 162 8.02 -25.67 2.38
C GLU A 162 7.18 -24.75 3.29
N GLU A 163 7.17 -25.00 4.60
CA GLU A 163 6.47 -24.14 5.55
C GLU A 163 7.06 -22.72 5.58
N THR A 164 8.38 -22.59 5.55
CA THR A 164 9.06 -21.28 5.47
C THR A 164 8.68 -20.55 4.19
N ALA A 165 8.71 -21.22 3.03
CA ALA A 165 8.31 -20.62 1.76
C ALA A 165 6.84 -20.18 1.78
N GLN A 166 5.94 -21.00 2.34
CA GLN A 166 4.52 -20.63 2.48
C GLN A 166 4.32 -19.43 3.40
N ILE A 167 5.09 -19.31 4.48
CA ILE A 167 5.05 -18.13 5.36
C ILE A 167 5.62 -16.89 4.65
N ILE A 168 6.68 -17.02 3.85
CA ILE A 168 7.20 -15.92 3.04
C ILE A 168 6.13 -15.43 2.07
N LEU A 169 5.44 -16.33 1.38
CA LEU A 169 4.41 -15.94 0.40
C LEU A 169 3.17 -15.34 1.09
N ASN A 170 2.63 -16.01 2.11
CA ASN A 170 1.31 -15.68 2.66
C ASN A 170 1.38 -14.82 3.92
N GLY A 171 2.55 -14.69 4.54
CA GLY A 171 2.76 -14.03 5.82
C GLY A 171 2.25 -14.87 7.00
N LYS A 172 2.63 -14.46 8.22
CA LYS A 172 2.15 -15.06 9.47
C LYS A 172 2.12 -14.02 10.59
N GLY A 173 0.96 -13.86 11.23
CA GLY A 173 0.77 -12.85 12.26
C GLY A 173 1.03 -11.43 11.74
N ALA A 174 2.06 -10.78 12.29
CA ALA A 174 2.53 -9.45 11.87
C ALA A 174 3.45 -9.46 10.64
N MET A 175 4.00 -10.62 10.25
CA MET A 175 4.83 -10.73 9.04
C MET A 175 3.92 -10.61 7.80
N PRO A 176 4.16 -9.64 6.89
CA PRO A 176 3.39 -9.52 5.66
C PRO A 176 3.69 -10.68 4.71
N GLY A 177 2.73 -11.00 3.85
CA GLY A 177 2.94 -11.93 2.74
C GLY A 177 3.55 -11.20 1.55
N PHE A 178 4.53 -11.85 0.90
CA PHE A 178 5.20 -11.34 -0.29
C PHE A 178 4.66 -11.92 -1.60
N ASN A 179 3.50 -12.60 -1.57
CA ASN A 179 2.84 -13.11 -2.76
C ASN A 179 2.59 -11.99 -3.78
N GLY A 180 3.01 -12.23 -5.02
CA GLY A 180 2.97 -11.27 -6.12
C GLY A 180 4.22 -10.36 -6.23
N ALA A 181 5.04 -10.27 -5.18
CA ALA A 181 6.35 -9.59 -5.21
C ALA A 181 7.53 -10.58 -5.25
N ILE A 182 7.36 -11.76 -4.63
CA ILE A 182 8.31 -12.88 -4.66
C ILE A 182 7.60 -14.08 -5.30
N SER A 183 8.24 -14.71 -6.29
CA SER A 183 7.69 -15.91 -6.92
C SER A 183 7.79 -17.12 -5.99
N PRO A 184 6.95 -18.16 -6.15
CA PRO A 184 7.05 -19.37 -5.33
C PRO A 184 8.44 -20.02 -5.35
N GLU A 185 9.10 -19.99 -6.51
CA GLU A 185 10.46 -20.52 -6.69
C GLU A 185 11.46 -19.72 -5.85
N LYS A 186 11.40 -18.39 -5.92
CA LYS A 186 12.26 -17.51 -5.10
C LYS A 186 11.97 -17.59 -3.62
N ALA A 187 10.72 -17.87 -3.22
CA ALA A 187 10.39 -18.12 -1.81
C ALA A 187 11.06 -19.40 -1.29
N ASN A 188 11.13 -20.45 -2.11
CA ASN A 188 11.87 -21.66 -1.77
C ASN A 188 13.37 -21.42 -1.69
N GLU A 189 13.95 -20.67 -2.64
CA GLU A 189 15.37 -20.29 -2.58
C GLU A 189 15.68 -19.43 -1.33
N LEU A 190 14.77 -18.52 -0.94
CA LEU A 190 14.89 -17.77 0.31
C LEU A 190 14.82 -18.68 1.55
N ALA A 191 13.95 -19.70 1.53
CA ALA A 191 13.90 -20.68 2.62
C ALA A 191 15.23 -21.43 2.75
N ASP A 192 15.85 -21.80 1.63
CA ASP A 192 17.18 -22.41 1.61
C ASP A 192 18.24 -21.45 2.18
N TYR A 193 18.21 -20.18 1.76
CA TYR A 193 19.12 -19.16 2.28
C TYR A 193 18.95 -18.96 3.80
N ILE A 194 17.71 -18.89 4.30
CA ILE A 194 17.43 -18.77 5.74
C ILE A 194 17.96 -19.98 6.51
N ALA A 195 17.89 -21.20 5.96
CA ALA A 195 18.44 -22.38 6.60
C ALA A 195 19.95 -22.26 6.84
N THR A 196 20.68 -21.55 5.97
CA THR A 196 22.12 -21.29 6.16
C THR A 196 22.42 -20.35 7.34
N LEU A 197 21.44 -19.56 7.79
CA LEU A 197 21.58 -18.61 8.89
C LEU A 197 21.43 -19.27 10.26
N LYS A 198 20.92 -20.51 10.35
CA LYS A 198 20.67 -21.25 11.61
C LYS A 198 21.94 -21.70 12.36
N LYS A 199 23.05 -20.98 12.18
CA LYS A 199 24.33 -21.25 12.84
C LYS A 199 24.47 -20.53 14.17
#